data_AF-A0A8T0QHA9-F1
#
_entry.id   AF-A0A8T0QHA9-F1
#
_cell.length_a   1.000
_cell.length_b   1.000
_cell.length_c   1.000
_cell.angle_alpha   90.00
_cell.angle_beta   90.00
_cell.angle_gamma   90.00
#
_symmetry.space_group_name_H-M   'P 1'
#
loop_
_entity.id
_entity.type
_entity.pdbx_description
1 polymer ?
#
loop_
_entity_poly.entity_id
_entity_poly.type
_entity_poly.pdbx_seq_one_letter_code
_entity_poly.pdbx_strand_id
1 'polypeptide(L)'
;MARGELFLALLFVVVASALAANAAGARKTVDVYELKKGNFSVKVTNWGATIMSVILPDSRGNLADIVLGLDTVGEYIVMGGRVAGYDANYVVDGEPWCMMRPVAAVRDGASGRALELWGNQPCVQLYTANWLNRTRGEAGAVYGRHAGFCLETQGYPDALKHPEFPSQTLRRGQVYRHDMLFKLSF
;
A
#
# COMPACT_ATOMS: atom_id res chain seq x y z
N MET A 1 -9.96 15.48 -59.21
CA MET A 1 -8.88 15.46 -58.20
C MET A 1 -9.34 15.11 -56.77
N ALA A 2 -10.63 15.22 -56.40
CA ALA A 2 -11.07 15.06 -55.00
C ALA A 2 -11.40 13.64 -54.49
N ARG A 3 -11.36 12.59 -55.33
CA ARG A 3 -11.75 11.21 -54.93
C ARG A 3 -10.63 10.39 -54.27
N GLY A 4 -9.36 10.71 -54.54
CA GLY A 4 -8.21 10.00 -53.97
C GLY A 4 -7.89 10.43 -52.52
N GLU A 5 -8.11 11.71 -52.21
CA GLU A 5 -7.81 12.26 -50.87
C GLU A 5 -8.79 11.80 -49.79
N LEU A 6 -10.06 11.58 -50.17
CA LEU A 6 -11.07 11.05 -49.25
C LEU A 6 -10.76 9.61 -48.84
N PHE A 7 -10.24 8.79 -49.77
CA PHE A 7 -9.88 7.40 -49.52
C PHE A 7 -8.65 7.27 -48.59
N LEU A 8 -7.66 8.16 -48.77
CA LEU A 8 -6.48 8.22 -47.91
C LEU A 8 -6.82 8.72 -46.50
N ALA A 9 -7.71 9.71 -46.38
CA ALA A 9 -8.19 10.21 -45.10
C ALA A 9 -8.99 9.15 -44.33
N LEU A 10 -9.86 8.37 -45.00
CA LEU A 10 -10.60 7.26 -44.40
C LEU A 10 -9.67 6.12 -43.95
N LEU A 11 -8.63 5.80 -44.72
CA LEU A 11 -7.63 4.79 -44.35
C LEU A 11 -6.85 5.21 -43.10
N PHE A 12 -6.49 6.50 -42.97
CA PHE A 12 -5.84 7.03 -41.77
C PHE A 12 -6.74 6.97 -40.53
N VAL A 13 -8.04 7.24 -40.66
CA VAL A 13 -9.00 7.15 -39.53
C VAL A 13 -9.19 5.70 -39.06
N VAL A 14 -9.24 4.74 -39.98
CA VAL A 14 -9.39 3.31 -39.63
C VAL A 14 -8.11 2.76 -38.99
N VAL A 15 -6.93 3.16 -39.47
CA VAL A 15 -5.65 2.74 -38.88
C VAL A 15 -5.43 3.39 -37.51
N ALA A 16 -5.81 4.66 -37.34
CA ALA A 16 -5.72 5.36 -36.05
C ALA A 16 -6.68 4.78 -35.00
N SER A 17 -7.89 4.36 -35.38
CA SER A 17 -8.83 3.70 -34.47
C SER A 17 -8.41 2.26 -34.11
N ALA A 18 -7.79 1.53 -35.04
CA ALA A 18 -7.21 0.21 -34.75
C ALA A 18 -5.98 0.26 -33.82
N LEU A 19 -5.18 1.33 -33.88
CA LEU A 19 -4.06 1.56 -32.96
C LEU A 19 -4.52 2.04 -31.58
N ALA A 20 -5.61 2.81 -31.50
CA ALA A 20 -6.19 3.23 -30.22
C ALA A 20 -6.85 2.07 -29.46
N ALA A 21 -7.37 1.06 -30.17
CA ALA A 21 -8.00 -0.11 -29.55
C ALA A 21 -7.01 -1.04 -28.82
N ASN A 22 -5.71 -1.00 -29.16
CA ASN A 22 -4.68 -1.86 -28.56
C ASN A 22 -3.85 -1.20 -27.44
N ALA A 23 -4.19 0.03 -27.03
CA ALA A 23 -3.52 0.73 -25.94
C ALA A 23 -4.27 0.65 -24.59
N ALA A 24 -5.46 0.05 -24.56
CA ALA A 24 -6.18 -0.23 -23.33
C ALA A 24 -5.67 -1.55 -22.72
N GLY A 25 -4.55 -1.49 -22.02
CA GLY A 25 -4.19 -2.58 -21.10
C GLY A 25 -5.39 -2.90 -20.22
N ALA A 26 -5.73 -4.19 -20.07
CA ALA A 26 -6.91 -4.62 -19.33
C ALA A 26 -6.99 -3.88 -17.98
N ARG A 27 -8.09 -3.16 -17.75
CA ARG A 27 -8.33 -2.46 -16.49
C ARG A 27 -8.30 -3.50 -15.38
N LYS A 28 -7.23 -3.50 -14.57
CA LYS A 28 -7.13 -4.41 -13.42
C LYS A 28 -8.29 -4.10 -12.49
N THR A 29 -9.12 -5.10 -12.21
CA THR A 29 -10.19 -5.00 -11.24
C THR A 29 -9.59 -4.88 -9.85
N VAL A 30 -10.20 -4.04 -9.03
CA VAL A 30 -9.86 -3.92 -7.62
C VAL A 30 -10.65 -4.97 -6.86
N ASP A 31 -9.95 -5.86 -6.18
CA ASP A 31 -10.51 -7.02 -5.48
C ASP A 31 -9.96 -7.08 -4.05
N VAL A 32 -10.78 -7.59 -3.13
CA VAL A 32 -10.40 -7.84 -1.73
C VAL A 32 -10.31 -9.35 -1.51
N TYR A 33 -9.19 -9.78 -0.96
CA TYR A 33 -8.84 -11.17 -0.68
C TYR A 33 -8.83 -11.38 0.83
N GLU A 34 -9.52 -12.42 1.31
CA GLU A 34 -9.51 -12.79 2.72
C GLU A 34 -8.74 -14.10 2.92
N LEU A 35 -7.67 -14.06 3.71
CA LEU A 35 -6.87 -15.20 4.12
C LEU A 35 -7.29 -15.61 5.54
N LYS A 36 -7.66 -16.87 5.77
CA LYS A 36 -8.05 -17.39 7.10
C LYS A 36 -7.19 -18.56 7.52
N LYS A 37 -6.82 -18.59 8.81
CA LYS A 37 -6.19 -19.73 9.48
C LYS A 37 -6.66 -19.81 10.93
N GLY A 38 -7.66 -20.65 11.21
CA GLY A 38 -8.27 -20.74 12.54
C GLY A 38 -8.87 -19.39 12.97
N ASN A 39 -8.47 -18.90 14.13
CA ASN A 39 -8.92 -17.61 14.70
C ASN A 39 -8.14 -16.39 14.15
N PHE A 40 -7.35 -16.58 13.10
CA PHE A 40 -6.62 -15.52 12.42
C PHE A 40 -7.23 -15.27 11.03
N SER A 41 -7.53 -14.02 10.70
CA SER A 41 -7.95 -13.63 9.35
C SER A 41 -7.34 -12.31 8.90
N VAL A 42 -6.98 -12.22 7.63
CA VAL A 42 -6.42 -11.00 7.01
C VAL A 42 -7.20 -10.69 5.75
N LYS A 43 -7.69 -9.45 5.61
CA LYS A 43 -8.22 -8.92 4.35
C LYS A 43 -7.15 -8.05 3.69
N VAL A 44 -6.85 -8.31 2.42
CA VAL A 44 -5.89 -7.54 1.61
C VAL A 44 -6.57 -7.13 0.30
N THR A 45 -6.40 -5.89 -0.14
CA THR A 45 -6.83 -5.46 -1.47
C THR A 45 -5.67 -5.48 -2.46
N ASN A 46 -5.93 -5.85 -3.72
CA ASN A 46 -4.92 -5.72 -4.79
C ASN A 46 -4.70 -4.27 -5.24
N TRP A 47 -5.45 -3.31 -4.70
CA TRP A 47 -5.18 -1.89 -4.83
C TRP A 47 -4.09 -1.47 -3.84
N GLY A 48 -2.87 -1.22 -4.34
CA GLY A 48 -1.73 -0.83 -3.51
C GLY A 48 -1.17 -1.93 -2.60
N ALA A 49 -1.65 -3.18 -2.73
CA ALA A 49 -1.35 -4.28 -1.81
C ALA A 49 -1.70 -3.95 -0.33
N THR A 50 -2.73 -3.13 -0.12
CA THR A 50 -3.10 -2.62 1.21
C THR A 50 -3.76 -3.70 2.06
N ILE A 51 -3.24 -3.92 3.26
CA ILE A 51 -3.92 -4.71 4.29
C ILE A 51 -5.08 -3.87 4.84
N MET A 52 -6.29 -4.40 4.74
CA MET A 52 -7.51 -3.74 5.21
C MET A 52 -7.91 -4.18 6.60
N SER A 53 -7.74 -5.45 6.95
CA SER A 53 -8.16 -5.99 8.25
C SER A 53 -7.22 -7.09 8.67
N VAL A 54 -6.89 -7.16 9.95
CA VAL A 54 -6.19 -8.30 10.56
C VAL A 54 -6.88 -8.64 11.87
N ILE A 55 -7.70 -9.69 11.87
CA ILE A 55 -8.33 -10.22 13.08
C ILE A 55 -7.43 -11.28 13.69
N LEU A 56 -7.11 -11.13 14.97
CA LEU A 56 -6.38 -12.13 15.75
C LEU A 56 -6.69 -12.06 17.25
N PRO A 57 -6.48 -13.15 18.02
CA PRO A 57 -6.67 -13.15 19.47
C PRO A 57 -5.60 -12.35 20.22
N ASP A 58 -5.98 -11.73 21.35
CA ASP A 58 -5.06 -11.21 22.36
C ASP A 58 -4.52 -12.29 23.30
N SER A 59 -3.72 -11.88 24.30
CA SER A 59 -3.16 -12.74 25.35
C SER A 59 -4.22 -13.47 26.21
N ARG A 60 -5.49 -13.04 26.15
CA ARG A 60 -6.65 -13.65 26.84
C ARG A 60 -7.58 -14.40 25.89
N GLY A 61 -7.25 -14.47 24.59
CA GLY A 61 -8.04 -15.15 23.57
C GLY A 61 -9.10 -14.30 22.87
N ASN A 62 -9.22 -12.99 23.17
CA ASN A 62 -10.24 -12.14 22.55
C ASN A 62 -9.81 -11.68 21.17
N LEU A 63 -10.66 -11.89 20.16
CA LEU A 63 -10.41 -11.45 18.79
C LEU A 63 -10.62 -9.94 18.66
N ALA A 64 -9.69 -9.26 17.99
CA ALA A 64 -9.86 -7.87 17.58
C ALA A 64 -9.20 -7.63 16.22
N ASP A 65 -9.74 -6.68 15.46
CA ASP A 65 -9.03 -6.10 14.34
C ASP A 65 -7.95 -5.15 14.85
N ILE A 66 -6.73 -5.34 14.37
CA ILE A 66 -5.58 -4.48 14.70
C ILE A 66 -5.23 -3.50 13.59
N VAL A 67 -5.89 -3.59 12.44
CA VAL A 67 -5.71 -2.66 11.33
C VAL A 67 -6.84 -1.63 11.38
N LEU A 68 -6.50 -0.35 11.25
CA LEU A 68 -7.48 0.70 11.03
C LEU A 68 -7.91 0.73 9.57
N GLY A 69 -8.53 -0.37 9.15
CA GLY A 69 -9.08 -0.53 7.82
C GLY A 69 -10.23 0.42 7.54
N LEU A 70 -10.39 0.76 6.28
CA LEU A 70 -11.62 1.39 5.80
C LEU A 70 -12.49 0.30 5.17
N ASP A 71 -13.82 0.42 5.30
CA ASP A 71 -14.76 -0.60 4.82
C ASP A 71 -14.70 -0.78 3.30
N THR A 72 -14.27 0.26 2.56
CA THR A 72 -14.18 0.26 1.10
C THR A 72 -12.86 0.83 0.58
N VAL A 73 -12.42 0.35 -0.59
CA VAL A 73 -11.15 0.79 -1.21
C VAL A 73 -11.17 2.29 -1.59
N GLY A 74 -12.34 2.84 -1.91
CA GLY A 74 -12.47 4.24 -2.33
C GLY A 74 -12.12 5.25 -1.22
N GLU A 75 -12.16 4.84 0.03
CA GLU A 75 -11.92 5.71 1.19
C GLU A 75 -10.43 5.95 1.46
N TYR A 76 -9.53 5.20 0.84
CA TYR A 76 -8.07 5.34 0.98
C TYR A 76 -7.48 6.55 0.21
N ILE A 77 -8.30 7.41 -0.38
CA ILE A 77 -7.86 8.55 -1.20
C ILE A 77 -8.01 9.86 -0.40
N VAL A 78 -6.98 10.29 0.34
CA VAL A 78 -6.97 11.62 1.01
C VAL A 78 -5.55 12.21 1.09
N MET A 79 -5.41 13.53 0.90
CA MET A 79 -4.16 14.34 1.01
C MET A 79 -4.41 15.68 1.74
N GLY A 80 -3.46 16.17 2.57
CA GLY A 80 -3.40 17.56 3.08
C GLY A 80 -2.62 17.75 4.40
N GLY A 81 -1.69 18.71 4.49
CA GLY A 81 -0.60 18.76 5.51
C GLY A 81 -0.60 19.84 6.63
N ARG A 82 0.46 19.72 7.49
CA ARG A 82 0.94 20.43 8.72
C ARG A 82 0.65 19.83 10.13
N VAL A 83 1.72 19.75 10.94
CA VAL A 83 2.08 18.72 11.94
C VAL A 83 1.11 18.47 13.12
N ALA A 84 0.81 17.19 13.35
CA ALA A 84 0.55 16.60 14.66
C ALA A 84 0.83 15.08 14.58
N GLY A 85 1.96 14.59 15.13
CA GLY A 85 2.38 13.18 15.04
C GLY A 85 3.53 12.93 14.05
N TYR A 86 3.93 11.67 13.85
CA TYR A 86 4.95 11.29 12.88
C TYR A 86 4.33 11.13 11.49
N ASP A 87 5.07 11.60 10.49
CA ASP A 87 4.85 11.38 9.06
C ASP A 87 6.21 11.51 8.39
N ALA A 88 7.08 10.56 8.71
CA ALA A 88 8.50 10.62 8.38
C ALA A 88 8.98 9.28 7.83
N ASN A 89 9.87 9.38 6.86
CA ASN A 89 10.60 8.25 6.30
C ASN A 89 11.88 8.01 7.10
N TYR A 90 12.07 6.79 7.57
CA TYR A 90 13.27 6.34 8.26
C TYR A 90 14.08 5.44 7.33
N VAL A 91 15.40 5.64 7.30
CA VAL A 91 16.32 4.72 6.62
C VAL A 91 16.52 3.52 7.55
N VAL A 92 16.31 2.32 7.02
CA VAL A 92 16.51 1.08 7.77
C VAL A 92 17.97 0.66 7.61
N ASP A 93 18.62 0.34 8.72
CA ASP A 93 20.03 -0.05 8.76
C ASP A 93 20.29 -1.40 8.08
N GLY A 94 21.49 -1.56 7.53
CA GLY A 94 21.93 -2.76 6.82
C GLY A 94 21.73 -2.71 5.31
N GLU A 95 21.94 -3.84 4.64
CA GLU A 95 21.85 -3.96 3.18
C GLU A 95 20.41 -4.20 2.71
N PRO A 96 19.81 -3.32 1.88
CA PRO A 96 18.47 -3.51 1.35
C PRO A 96 18.42 -4.52 0.17
N TRP A 97 17.19 -4.76 -0.31
CA TRP A 97 16.79 -5.51 -1.50
C TRP A 97 16.97 -7.03 -1.45
N CYS A 98 18.11 -7.50 -0.98
CA CYS A 98 18.46 -8.93 -1.06
C CYS A 98 18.09 -9.73 0.19
N MET A 99 18.07 -9.09 1.36
CA MET A 99 17.89 -9.76 2.64
C MET A 99 16.72 -9.16 3.43
N MET A 100 15.94 -10.03 4.07
CA MET A 100 14.96 -9.60 5.06
C MET A 100 15.68 -9.12 6.32
N ARG A 101 15.28 -7.97 6.83
CA ARG A 101 15.87 -7.34 8.01
C ARG A 101 14.79 -6.80 8.96
N PRO A 102 15.08 -6.68 10.27
CA PRO A 102 14.18 -6.01 11.19
C PRO A 102 13.99 -4.55 10.75
N VAL A 103 12.74 -4.12 10.66
CA VAL A 103 12.36 -2.77 10.27
C VAL A 103 11.81 -2.01 11.47
N ALA A 104 10.84 -2.60 12.17
CA ALA A 104 10.20 -1.97 13.31
C ALA A 104 9.67 -3.02 14.29
N ALA A 105 9.54 -2.63 15.55
CA ALA A 105 8.86 -3.42 16.57
C ALA A 105 7.90 -2.51 17.34
N VAL A 106 6.67 -2.97 17.53
CA VAL A 106 5.61 -2.27 18.25
C VAL A 106 5.04 -3.21 19.29
N ARG A 107 4.80 -2.70 20.51
CA ARG A 107 4.12 -3.44 21.57
C ARG A 107 3.08 -2.54 22.21
N ASP A 108 1.85 -3.03 22.29
CA ASP A 108 0.82 -2.44 23.13
C ASP A 108 0.89 -3.05 24.52
N GLY A 109 1.27 -2.23 25.51
CA GLY A 109 1.39 -2.67 26.90
C GLY A 109 0.06 -3.11 27.51
N ALA A 110 -1.08 -2.59 27.04
CA ALA A 110 -2.39 -2.88 27.62
C ALA A 110 -2.93 -4.25 27.21
N SER A 111 -2.90 -4.58 25.91
CA SER A 111 -3.35 -5.90 25.43
C SER A 111 -2.25 -6.97 25.46
N GLY A 112 -0.98 -6.55 25.53
CA GLY A 112 0.18 -7.40 25.35
C GLY A 112 0.52 -7.68 23.88
N ARG A 113 -0.36 -7.33 22.92
CA ARG A 113 -0.12 -7.58 21.50
C ARG A 113 1.18 -6.89 21.06
N ALA A 114 1.96 -7.60 20.25
CA ALA A 114 3.18 -7.10 19.66
C ALA A 114 3.23 -7.41 18.16
N LEU A 115 3.89 -6.52 17.43
CA LEU A 115 4.17 -6.63 16.00
C LEU A 115 5.67 -6.40 15.78
N GLU A 116 6.33 -7.35 15.14
CA GLU A 116 7.62 -7.14 14.49
C GLU A 116 7.40 -7.05 12.97
N LEU A 117 7.88 -5.98 12.36
CA LEU A 117 7.92 -5.81 10.92
C LEU A 117 9.33 -6.11 10.43
N TRP A 118 9.43 -7.03 9.48
CA TRP A 118 10.64 -7.31 8.72
C TRP A 118 10.40 -6.98 7.25
N GLY A 119 11.43 -6.51 6.56
CA GLY A 119 11.31 -6.16 5.14
C GLY A 119 12.65 -6.05 4.45
N ASN A 120 12.63 -6.00 3.12
CA ASN A 120 13.84 -5.83 2.30
C ASN A 120 13.96 -4.41 1.69
N GLN A 121 13.06 -3.48 1.99
CA GLN A 121 13.15 -2.12 1.45
C GLN A 121 14.18 -1.27 2.18
N PRO A 122 14.74 -0.22 1.52
CA PRO A 122 15.71 0.69 2.11
C PRO A 122 15.13 1.52 3.26
N CYS A 123 13.82 1.80 3.25
CA CYS A 123 13.19 2.71 4.20
C CYS A 123 11.86 2.18 4.74
N VAL A 124 11.36 2.86 5.77
CA VAL A 124 9.99 2.70 6.28
C VAL A 124 9.39 4.08 6.59
N GLN A 125 8.17 4.34 6.10
CA GLN A 125 7.37 5.49 6.54
C GLN A 125 6.66 5.14 7.84
N LEU A 126 6.82 5.97 8.87
CA LEU A 126 5.95 5.97 10.04
C LEU A 126 4.96 7.12 9.90
N TYR A 127 3.68 6.78 9.76
CA TYR A 127 2.59 7.75 9.74
C TYR A 127 1.62 7.45 10.89
N THR A 128 1.40 8.40 11.79
CA THR A 128 0.56 8.19 12.99
C THR A 128 -0.89 8.64 12.79
N ALA A 129 -1.47 8.49 11.60
CA ALA A 129 -2.89 8.80 11.35
C ALA A 129 -3.26 10.26 11.71
N ASN A 130 -2.38 11.20 11.38
CA ASN A 130 -2.46 12.62 11.78
C ASN A 130 -3.71 13.33 11.24
N TRP A 131 -4.32 12.79 10.18
CA TRP A 131 -5.38 13.43 9.41
C TRP A 131 -6.72 12.72 9.49
N LEU A 132 -6.82 11.60 10.23
CA LEU A 132 -8.11 10.97 10.47
C LEU A 132 -9.01 11.92 11.26
N ASN A 133 -10.23 12.10 10.77
CA ASN A 133 -11.18 13.04 11.36
C ASN A 133 -12.58 12.43 11.39
N ARG A 134 -12.88 11.75 12.49
CA ARG A 134 -14.16 11.05 12.71
C ARG A 134 -14.54 10.17 11.54
N THR A 135 -13.55 9.53 10.93
CA THR A 135 -13.75 8.60 9.82
C THR A 135 -14.50 7.39 10.34
N ARG A 136 -15.59 7.02 9.67
CA ARG A 136 -16.33 5.80 10.02
C ARG A 136 -15.46 4.59 9.69
N GLY A 137 -15.24 3.73 10.66
CA GLY A 137 -14.47 2.50 10.54
C GLY A 137 -15.35 1.25 10.61
N GLU A 138 -14.70 0.09 10.48
CA GLU A 138 -15.36 -1.21 10.58
C GLU A 138 -16.02 -1.39 11.96
N ALA A 139 -17.06 -2.22 12.01
CA ALA A 139 -17.81 -2.56 13.22
C ALA A 139 -18.36 -1.35 14.02
N GLY A 140 -18.63 -0.23 13.33
CA GLY A 140 -19.17 0.99 13.94
C GLY A 140 -18.15 1.83 14.69
N ALA A 141 -16.86 1.51 14.56
CA ALA A 141 -15.80 2.35 15.09
C ALA A 141 -15.79 3.74 14.41
N VAL A 142 -15.28 4.74 15.13
CA VAL A 142 -15.06 6.08 14.59
C VAL A 142 -13.61 6.46 14.85
N TYR A 143 -12.82 6.52 13.80
CA TYR A 143 -11.40 6.80 13.88
C TYR A 143 -11.15 8.31 13.91
N GLY A 144 -10.67 8.78 15.05
CA GLY A 144 -10.15 10.13 15.22
C GLY A 144 -8.67 10.21 14.86
N ARG A 145 -8.13 11.43 14.98
CA ARG A 145 -6.69 11.68 14.87
C ARG A 145 -5.92 10.77 15.82
N HIS A 146 -4.84 10.17 15.32
CA HIS A 146 -3.97 9.26 16.10
C HIS A 146 -4.66 7.98 16.58
N ALA A 147 -5.78 7.59 15.96
CA ALA A 147 -6.43 6.31 16.28
C ALA A 147 -5.50 5.11 16.07
N GLY A 148 -4.45 5.25 15.25
CA GLY A 148 -3.45 4.21 14.98
C GLY A 148 -2.32 4.75 14.10
N PHE A 149 -1.58 3.84 13.46
CA PHE A 149 -0.37 4.18 12.72
C PHE A 149 -0.13 3.23 11.54
N CYS A 150 0.71 3.67 10.59
CA CYS A 150 1.20 2.91 9.45
C CYS A 150 2.70 2.69 9.57
N LEU A 151 3.16 1.54 9.08
CA LEU A 151 4.57 1.22 8.86
C LEU A 151 4.74 0.75 7.41
N GLU A 152 5.11 1.68 6.53
CA GLU A 152 5.12 1.45 5.09
C GLU A 152 6.56 1.24 4.61
N THR A 153 7.00 -0.01 4.43
CA THR A 153 8.34 -0.26 3.88
C THR A 153 8.39 0.21 2.43
N GLN A 154 9.39 1.00 2.07
CA GLN A 154 9.44 1.67 0.77
C GLN A 154 10.85 2.10 0.35
N GLY A 155 10.96 2.54 -0.91
CA GLY A 155 12.08 3.34 -1.39
C GLY A 155 12.17 4.72 -0.72
N TYR A 156 13.20 5.49 -1.05
CA TYR A 156 13.28 6.87 -0.58
C TYR A 156 12.16 7.71 -1.22
N PRO A 157 11.44 8.53 -0.45
CA PRO A 157 10.50 9.50 -1.00
C PRO A 157 11.21 10.42 -2.01
N ASP A 158 10.52 10.73 -3.10
CA ASP A 158 11.02 11.57 -4.20
C ASP A 158 12.30 11.08 -4.91
N ALA A 159 12.70 9.80 -4.77
CA ALA A 159 13.90 9.23 -5.38
C ALA A 159 14.01 9.41 -6.90
N LEU A 160 12.91 9.61 -7.62
CA LEU A 160 12.95 9.88 -9.06
C LEU A 160 13.53 11.26 -9.41
N LYS A 161 13.47 12.22 -8.48
CA LYS A 161 14.06 13.56 -8.65
C LYS A 161 15.44 13.69 -8.01
N HIS A 162 15.84 12.71 -7.20
CA HIS A 162 17.07 12.68 -6.42
C HIS A 162 17.96 11.53 -6.89
N PRO A 163 18.81 11.73 -7.91
CA PRO A 163 19.64 10.68 -8.50
C PRO A 163 20.67 10.08 -7.53
N GLU A 164 20.97 10.76 -6.42
CA GLU A 164 21.78 10.27 -5.31
C GLU A 164 21.09 9.17 -4.49
N PHE A 165 19.76 9.05 -4.58
CA PHE A 165 19.02 7.98 -3.90
C PHE A 165 18.99 6.70 -4.73
N PRO A 166 18.88 5.52 -4.08
CA PRO A 166 18.69 4.25 -4.78
C PRO A 166 17.53 4.31 -5.77
N SER A 167 17.84 4.01 -7.04
CA SER A 167 16.85 4.09 -8.13
C SER A 167 15.64 3.21 -7.86
N GLN A 168 14.45 3.78 -8.05
CA GLN A 168 13.17 3.06 -8.01
C GLN A 168 12.61 2.80 -9.43
N THR A 169 13.41 3.04 -10.47
CA THR A 169 12.99 2.87 -11.86
C THR A 169 13.05 1.40 -12.27
N LEU A 170 11.91 0.82 -12.64
CA LEU A 170 11.83 -0.51 -13.24
C LEU A 170 11.80 -0.39 -14.77
N ARG A 171 12.75 -1.02 -15.47
CA ARG A 171 12.82 -1.08 -16.93
C ARG A 171 12.21 -2.38 -17.46
N ARG A 172 11.83 -2.37 -18.74
CA ARG A 172 11.31 -3.57 -19.42
C ARG A 172 12.28 -4.75 -19.27
N GLY A 173 11.76 -5.90 -18.85
CA GLY A 173 12.54 -7.12 -18.65
C GLY A 173 13.16 -7.26 -17.26
N GLN A 174 13.10 -6.21 -16.42
CA GLN A 174 13.50 -6.31 -15.02
C GLN A 174 12.36 -6.82 -14.14
N VAL A 175 12.72 -7.44 -13.01
CA VAL A 175 11.78 -7.89 -11.99
C VAL A 175 11.94 -7.01 -10.76
N TYR A 176 10.82 -6.44 -10.30
CA TYR A 176 10.75 -5.79 -8.98
C TYR A 176 10.36 -6.84 -7.94
N ARG A 177 11.09 -6.89 -6.83
CA ARG A 177 10.79 -7.78 -5.70
C ARG A 177 10.87 -7.01 -4.39
N HIS A 178 9.79 -7.09 -3.63
CA HIS A 178 9.65 -6.43 -2.34
C HIS A 178 8.96 -7.42 -1.40
N ASP A 179 9.71 -7.85 -0.40
CA ASP A 179 9.27 -8.83 0.58
C ASP A 179 9.08 -8.12 1.94
N MET A 180 7.95 -8.42 2.59
CA MET A 180 7.59 -7.97 3.93
C MET A 180 7.09 -9.15 4.76
N LEU A 181 7.35 -9.11 6.06
CA LEU A 181 6.84 -10.07 7.04
C LEU A 181 6.35 -9.31 8.27
N PHE A 182 5.05 -9.45 8.55
CA PHE A 182 4.44 -9.02 9.80
C PHE A 182 4.37 -10.22 10.75
N LYS A 183 5.19 -10.19 11.80
CA LYS A 183 5.19 -11.22 12.84
C LYS A 183 4.44 -10.70 14.05
N LEU A 184 3.28 -11.29 14.32
CA LEU A 184 2.40 -10.93 15.42
C LEU A 184 2.62 -11.88 16.60
N SER A 185 2.66 -11.33 17.80
CA SER A 185 2.83 -12.07 19.06
C SER A 185 2.11 -11.39 20.23
N PHE A 186 2.28 -11.92 21.44
CA PHE A 186 1.76 -11.41 22.71
C PHE A 186 2.90 -11.32 23.75
#